data_AF-A0A376P1X4-F1
#
_entry.id   AF-A0A376P1X4-F1
#
_cell.length_a   1.000
_cell.length_b   1.000
_cell.length_c   1.000
_cell.angle_alpha   90.00
_cell.angle_beta   90.00
_cell.angle_gamma   90.00
#
_symmetry.space_group_name_H-M   'P 1'
#
loop_
_entity.id
_entity.type
_entity.pdbx_description
1 polymer ?
#
loop_
_entity_poly.entity_id
_entity_poly.type
_entity_poly.pdbx_seq_one_letter_code
_entity_poly.pdbx_strand_id
1 'polypeptide(L)'
;MNELINSNAIKMTSIEIAELVGKRHDNVKRTIETLVKSGVIRLPQIEVSERINNLGFNVQYEHYVFEGEQGKRDSIIVVEGGVA
;
A
#
# COMPACT_ATOMS: atom_id res chain seq x y z
N MET A 1 28.64 -14.51 10.97
CA MET A 1 27.16 -14.58 10.84
C MET A 1 26.57 -13.43 11.65
N ASN A 2 26.28 -12.30 11.02
CA ASN A 2 25.73 -11.15 11.74
C ASN A 2 24.81 -10.30 10.83
N GLU A 3 23.95 -10.98 10.05
CA GLU A 3 22.95 -10.35 9.18
C GLU A 3 21.50 -10.66 9.62
N LEU A 4 21.28 -10.84 10.93
CA LEU A 4 19.93 -11.07 11.48
C LEU A 4 19.21 -9.77 11.93
N ILE A 5 19.72 -8.59 11.55
CA ILE A 5 19.10 -7.29 11.89
C ILE A 5 18.87 -6.46 10.61
N ASN A 6 18.16 -7.06 9.65
CA ASN A 6 17.43 -6.30 8.63
C ASN A 6 15.99 -6.80 8.52
N SER A 7 15.44 -7.34 9.62
CA SER A 7 14.14 -8.02 9.69
C SER A 7 12.93 -7.10 9.76
N ASN A 8 13.12 -5.77 9.79
CA ASN A 8 12.06 -4.82 9.46
C ASN A 8 12.25 -4.38 8.02
N ALA A 9 11.92 -5.26 7.07
CA ALA A 9 11.67 -4.81 5.71
C ALA A 9 10.62 -3.70 5.82
N ILE A 10 11.00 -2.46 5.51
CA ILE A 10 10.10 -1.32 5.59
C ILE A 10 9.04 -1.55 4.51
N LYS A 11 7.91 -2.14 4.90
CA LYS A 11 6.79 -2.51 4.05
C LYS A 11 5.54 -1.82 4.56
N MET A 12 4.76 -1.25 3.64
CA MET A 12 3.44 -0.70 3.91
C MET A 12 2.54 -1.00 2.72
N THR A 13 1.30 -1.40 2.98
CA THR A 13 0.32 -1.73 1.95
C THR A 13 -0.70 -0.61 1.79
N SER A 14 -1.32 -0.53 0.60
CA SER A 14 -2.45 0.37 0.38
C SER A 14 -3.64 0.14 1.32
N ILE A 15 -3.75 -1.01 1.98
CA ILE A 15 -4.78 -1.31 2.97
C ILE A 15 -4.43 -0.68 4.30
N GLU A 16 -3.20 -0.89 4.79
CA GLU A 16 -2.72 -0.24 6.01
C GLU A 16 -2.78 1.28 5.88
N ILE A 17 -2.47 1.82 4.68
CA ILE A 17 -2.67 3.25 4.38
C ILE A 17 -4.14 3.63 4.52
N ALA A 18 -5.06 2.86 3.93
CA ALA A 18 -6.50 3.13 3.99
C ALA A 18 -7.03 3.13 5.42
N GLU A 19 -6.58 2.19 6.24
CA GLU A 19 -6.88 2.11 7.68
C GLU A 19 -6.30 3.32 8.43
N LEU A 20 -5.03 3.67 8.17
CA LEU A 20 -4.34 4.79 8.80
C LEU A 20 -5.02 6.13 8.51
N VAL A 21 -5.46 6.36 7.27
CA VAL A 21 -6.11 7.63 6.87
C VAL A 21 -7.63 7.61 7.03
N GLY A 22 -8.20 6.48 7.49
CA GLY A 22 -9.65 6.32 7.68
C GLY A 22 -10.47 6.43 6.38
N LYS A 23 -9.92 5.97 5.24
CA LYS A 23 -10.58 6.04 3.93
C LYS A 23 -10.84 4.65 3.36
N ARG A 24 -11.77 4.55 2.41
CA ARG A 24 -12.00 3.28 1.69
C ARG A 24 -10.77 2.95 0.83
N HIS A 25 -10.44 1.66 0.76
CA HIS A 25 -9.27 1.17 0.03
C HIS A 25 -9.28 1.51 -1.48
N ASP A 26 -10.45 1.52 -2.11
CA ASP A 26 -10.62 1.92 -3.51
C ASP A 26 -10.25 3.39 -3.75
N ASN A 27 -10.51 4.27 -2.78
CA ASN A 27 -10.08 5.67 -2.86
C ASN A 27 -8.55 5.79 -2.78
N VAL A 28 -7.91 5.02 -1.89
CA VAL A 28 -6.43 5.00 -1.79
C VAL A 28 -5.80 4.48 -3.08
N LYS A 29 -6.34 3.42 -3.69
CA LYS A 29 -5.88 2.93 -5.00
C LYS A 29 -5.95 4.03 -6.07
N ARG A 30 -7.07 4.75 -6.15
CA ARG A 30 -7.24 5.85 -7.12
C ARG A 30 -6.22 6.97 -6.90
N THR A 31 -5.92 7.31 -5.66
CA THR A 31 -4.86 8.28 -5.34
C THR A 31 -3.49 7.79 -5.80
N ILE A 32 -3.14 6.53 -5.53
CA ILE A 32 -1.88 5.92 -5.99
C ILE A 32 -1.77 6.00 -7.51
N GLU A 33 -2.80 5.56 -8.23
CA GLU A 33 -2.82 5.62 -9.70
C GLU A 33 -2.65 7.05 -10.24
N THR A 34 -3.26 8.03 -9.57
CA THR A 34 -3.16 9.45 -9.94
C THR A 34 -1.74 9.98 -9.73
N LEU A 35 -1.14 9.67 -8.57
CA LEU A 35 0.22 10.06 -8.25
C LEU A 35 1.24 9.42 -9.20
N VAL A 36 1.06 8.15 -9.54
CA VAL A 36 1.87 7.45 -10.56
C VAL A 36 1.74 8.11 -11.92
N LYS A 37 0.51 8.41 -12.38
CA LYS A 37 0.27 9.09 -13.66
C LYS A 37 0.89 10.48 -13.71
N SER A 38 0.90 11.20 -12.59
CA SER A 38 1.54 12.50 -12.45
C SER A 38 3.07 12.45 -12.25
N GLY A 39 3.65 11.25 -12.12
CA GLY A 39 5.08 11.05 -11.92
C GLY A 39 5.58 11.41 -10.51
N VAL A 40 4.69 11.62 -9.54
CA VAL A 40 5.03 12.01 -8.17
C VAL A 40 5.60 10.84 -7.36
N ILE A 41 5.10 9.63 -7.60
CA ILE A 41 5.60 8.37 -7.00
C ILE A 41 5.87 7.34 -8.09
N ARG A 42 6.69 6.33 -7.78
CA ARG A 42 6.85 5.17 -8.68
C ARG A 42 5.65 4.23 -8.56
N LEU A 43 5.35 3.49 -9.63
CA LEU A 43 4.33 2.43 -9.57
C LEU A 43 4.75 1.38 -8.53
N PRO A 44 4.00 1.21 -7.43
CA PRO A 44 4.31 0.20 -6.44
C PRO A 44 4.02 -1.21 -6.98
N GLN A 45 4.58 -2.23 -6.35
CA GLN A 45 4.25 -3.61 -6.71
C GLN A 45 2.79 -3.90 -6.39
N ILE A 46 2.17 -4.75 -7.21
CA ILE A 46 0.81 -5.23 -7.00
C ILE A 46 0.90 -6.64 -6.45
N GLU A 47 0.29 -6.87 -5.29
CA GLU A 47 0.14 -8.20 -4.69
C GLU A 47 -1.35 -8.56 -4.58
N VAL A 48 -1.64 -9.86 -4.62
CA VAL A 48 -2.97 -10.41 -4.37
C VAL A 48 -2.91 -11.16 -3.05
N SER A 49 -3.88 -10.90 -2.19
CA SER A 49 -4.03 -11.60 -0.91
C SER A 49 -5.45 -12.14 -0.76
N GLU A 50 -5.61 -13.10 0.13
CA GLU A 50 -6.90 -13.70 0.43
C GLU A 50 -7.44 -13.14 1.75
N ARG A 51 -8.75 -12.89 1.80
CA ARG A 51 -9.48 -12.59 3.04
C ARG A 51 -10.81 -13.32 3.06
N ILE A 52 -11.29 -13.60 4.25
CA ILE A 52 -12.67 -14.07 4.45
C ILE A 52 -13.59 -12.85 4.43
N ASN A 53 -14.61 -12.87 3.57
CA ASN A 53 -15.63 -11.81 3.55
C ASN A 53 -16.68 -12.02 4.67
N ASN A 54 -17.60 -11.08 4.82
CA ASN A 54 -18.65 -11.14 5.84
C ASN A 54 -19.64 -12.32 5.67
N LEU A 55 -19.53 -13.08 4.57
CA LEU A 55 -20.34 -14.26 4.28
C LEU A 55 -19.56 -15.58 4.49
N GLY A 56 -18.32 -15.51 5.00
CA GLY A 56 -17.49 -16.69 5.26
C GLY A 56 -16.77 -17.25 4.03
N PHE A 57 -16.80 -16.55 2.89
CA PHE A 57 -16.10 -16.99 1.67
C PHE A 57 -14.71 -16.36 1.56
N ASN A 58 -13.74 -17.16 1.13
CA ASN A 58 -12.44 -16.65 0.69
C ASN A 58 -12.61 -15.80 -0.57
N VAL A 59 -12.15 -14.56 -0.49
CA VAL A 59 -12.09 -13.64 -1.62
C VAL A 59 -10.67 -13.16 -1.80
N GLN A 60 -10.21 -13.18 -3.04
CA GLN A 60 -8.95 -12.55 -3.43
C GLN A 60 -9.15 -11.05 -3.53
N TYR A 61 -8.16 -10.28 -3.10
CA TYR A 61 -8.13 -8.85 -3.26
C TYR A 61 -6.72 -8.39 -3.62
N GLU A 62 -6.68 -7.47 -4.57
CA GLU A 62 -5.45 -6.87 -5.04
C GLU A 62 -5.12 -5.63 -4.20
N HIS A 63 -3.86 -5.42 -3.86
CA HIS A 63 -3.38 -4.24 -3.14
C HIS A 63 -1.97 -3.85 -3.58
N TYR A 64 -1.65 -2.56 -3.45
CA TYR A 64 -0.29 -2.06 -3.67
C TYR A 64 0.60 -2.29 -2.46
N VAL A 65 1.87 -2.61 -2.74
CA VAL A 65 2.93 -2.81 -1.77
C VAL A 65 4.05 -1.81 -1.99
N PHE A 66 4.33 -1.06 -0.94
CA PHE A 66 5.44 -0.13 -0.84
C PHE A 66 6.54 -0.79 -0.01
N GLU A 67 7.70 -1.05 -0.60
CA GLU A 67 8.83 -1.72 0.06
C GLU A 67 10.15 -0.95 -0.12
N GLY A 68 11.01 -1.02 0.89
CA GLY A 68 12.32 -0.40 0.91
C GLY A 68 12.25 1.12 1.09
N GLU A 69 13.40 1.79 0.99
CA GLU A 69 13.51 3.25 1.22
C GLU A 69 12.62 4.05 0.26
N GLN A 70 12.56 3.65 -1.02
CA GLN A 70 11.69 4.31 -1.99
C GLN A 70 10.21 4.07 -1.68
N GLY A 71 9.83 2.83 -1.33
CA GLY A 71 8.46 2.52 -0.93
C GLY A 71 8.03 3.32 0.30
N LYS A 72 8.89 3.44 1.31
CA LYS A 72 8.65 4.26 2.50
C LYS A 72 8.35 5.72 2.15
N ARG A 73 9.16 6.33 1.27
CA ARG A 73 8.92 7.71 0.82
C ARG A 73 7.58 7.81 0.10
N ASP A 74 7.33 6.91 -0.84
CA ASP A 74 6.14 6.96 -1.69
C ASP A 74 4.86 6.68 -0.87
N SER A 75 4.92 5.82 0.15
CA SER A 75 3.79 5.58 1.05
C SER A 75 3.44 6.81 1.90
N ILE A 76 4.45 7.54 2.40
CA ILE A 76 4.23 8.82 3.09
C ILE A 76 3.58 9.85 2.17
N ILE A 77 4.03 9.94 0.92
CA ILE A 77 3.43 10.86 -0.06
C ILE A 77 1.97 10.49 -0.33
N VAL A 78 1.62 9.20 -0.38
CA VAL A 78 0.23 8.75 -0.56
C VAL A 78 -0.63 9.11 0.67
N VAL A 79 -0.09 8.99 1.88
CA VAL A 79 -0.77 9.35 3.13
C VAL A 79 -1.03 10.86 3.20
N GLU A 80 -0.01 11.69 2.96
CA GLU A 80 -0.08 13.16 3.03
C GLU A 80 -0.78 13.79 1.83
N GLY A 81 -0.65 13.16 0.65
CA GLY A 81 -1.13 13.66 -0.64
C GLY A 81 -2.65 13.74 -0.77
N GLY A 82 -3.39 13.47 0.30
CA GLY A 82 -4.77 13.88 0.48
C GLY A 82 -5.68 13.35 -0.62
N VAL A 83 -6.27 12.18 -0.40
CA VAL A 83 -7.45 11.74 -1.16
C VAL A 83 -8.46 12.89 -1.16
N ALA A 84 -8.57 13.57 -2.30
CA ALA A 84 -9.62 14.53 -2.62
C ALA A 84 -10.90 13.77 -2.97
#